data_AF-A0A971MS36-F1
#
_entry.id   AF-A0A971MS36-F1
#
_cell.length_a   1.000
_cell.length_b   1.000
_cell.length_c   1.000
_cell.angle_alpha   90.00
_cell.angle_beta   90.00
_cell.angle_gamma   90.00
#
_symmetry.space_group_name_H-M   'P 1'
#
loop_
_entity.id
_entity.type
_entity.pdbx_description
1 polymer ?
#
loop_
_entity_poly.entity_id
_entity_poly.type
_entity_poly.pdbx_seq_one_letter_code
_entity_poly.pdbx_strand_id
1 'polypeptide(L)'
;VDEGWKILDDFVDKNITVQELYAKFQELCGDKMLIDKSPPYCMDMRTLHYAEEIFDKPKYILLYRHPYSVMESMLKLRLDKLFSRSLFMRNDVDPWVVVETVWNISNRNLLTFSNQIDKERIHWVRFEDFVQNPEAIMQNICAFLEIPYEDTILTPYDGKKERMISGLGDPNILLHNKIDPKLADVWKNIKIPHSLDESTMAIAAQLGYELPEVGEEQSIDDSILSSMNLSEDEVANTLDELISENADEK
;
A
#
# COMPACT_ATOMS: atom_id res chain seq x y z
N VAL A 1 -10.02 -19.67 -8.70
CA VAL A 1 -9.48 -18.53 -9.47
C VAL A 1 -10.21 -18.45 -10.80
N ASP A 2 -10.26 -19.53 -11.57
CA ASP A 2 -10.95 -19.60 -12.89
C ASP A 2 -12.44 -19.22 -12.89
N GLU A 3 -13.17 -19.50 -11.82
CA GLU A 3 -14.59 -19.11 -11.69
C GLU A 3 -14.78 -17.61 -11.41
N GLY A 4 -13.82 -16.99 -10.72
CA GLY A 4 -13.82 -15.55 -10.45
C GLY A 4 -13.53 -14.72 -11.71
N TRP A 5 -12.59 -15.18 -12.54
CA TRP A 5 -12.27 -14.54 -13.82
C TRP A 5 -13.46 -14.56 -14.79
N LYS A 6 -14.15 -15.70 -14.91
CA LYS A 6 -15.37 -15.77 -15.74
C LYS A 6 -16.48 -14.82 -15.29
N ILE A 7 -16.59 -14.58 -13.98
CA ILE A 7 -17.54 -13.61 -13.44
C ILE A 7 -17.12 -12.18 -13.82
N LEU A 8 -15.82 -11.89 -13.81
CA LEU A 8 -15.30 -10.58 -14.20
C LEU A 8 -15.48 -10.34 -15.71
N ASP A 9 -15.16 -11.31 -16.55
CA ASP A 9 -15.36 -11.23 -18.01
C ASP A 9 -16.83 -10.96 -18.35
N ASP A 10 -17.75 -11.67 -17.69
CA ASP A 10 -19.20 -11.46 -17.84
C ASP A 10 -19.64 -10.05 -17.38
N PHE A 11 -18.97 -9.47 -16.38
CA PHE A 11 -19.24 -8.09 -15.94
C PHE A 11 -18.72 -7.05 -16.93
N VAL A 12 -17.55 -7.29 -17.53
CA VAL A 12 -17.00 -6.46 -18.61
C VAL A 12 -17.94 -6.51 -19.82
N ASP A 13 -18.34 -7.71 -20.27
CA ASP A 13 -19.28 -7.91 -21.38
C ASP A 13 -20.63 -7.20 -21.15
N LYS A 14 -21.10 -7.17 -19.90
CA LYS A 14 -22.34 -6.50 -19.50
C LYS A 14 -22.18 -5.01 -19.22
N ASN A 15 -20.97 -4.47 -19.32
CA ASN A 15 -20.63 -3.09 -19.03
C ASN A 15 -21.12 -2.66 -17.63
N ILE A 16 -20.95 -3.55 -16.64
CA ILE A 16 -21.30 -3.31 -15.24
C ILE A 16 -20.42 -2.18 -14.71
N THR A 17 -21.03 -1.20 -14.03
CA THR A 17 -20.28 -0.11 -13.40
C THR A 17 -19.49 -0.60 -12.18
N VAL A 18 -18.41 0.12 -11.82
CA VAL A 18 -17.63 -0.19 -10.61
C VAL A 18 -18.51 -0.15 -9.35
N GLN A 19 -19.49 0.75 -9.29
CA GLN A 19 -20.45 0.82 -8.18
C GLN A 19 -21.29 -0.47 -8.06
N GLU A 20 -21.82 -0.98 -9.18
CA GLU A 20 -22.58 -2.23 -9.22
C GLU A 20 -21.71 -3.44 -8.87
N LEU A 21 -20.43 -3.42 -9.25
CA LEU A 21 -19.46 -4.45 -8.86
C LEU A 21 -19.27 -4.48 -7.34
N TYR A 22 -19.03 -3.32 -6.71
CA TYR A 22 -18.92 -3.24 -5.26
C TYR A 22 -20.21 -3.63 -4.54
N ALA A 23 -21.39 -3.28 -5.09
CA ALA A 23 -22.67 -3.72 -4.56
C ALA A 23 -22.77 -5.26 -4.54
N LYS A 24 -22.33 -5.93 -5.60
CA LYS A 24 -22.24 -7.41 -5.63
C LYS A 24 -21.26 -7.96 -4.60
N PHE A 25 -20.11 -7.32 -4.41
CA PHE A 25 -19.17 -7.73 -3.36
C PHE A 25 -19.78 -7.59 -1.96
N GLN A 26 -20.52 -6.51 -1.70
CA GLN A 26 -21.25 -6.32 -0.46
C GLN A 26 -22.34 -7.40 -0.26
N GLU A 27 -23.10 -7.74 -1.31
CA GLU A 27 -24.07 -8.84 -1.27
C GLU A 27 -23.41 -10.19 -0.93
N LEU A 28 -22.26 -10.49 -1.55
CA LEU A 28 -21.49 -11.71 -1.28
C LEU A 28 -20.86 -11.74 0.12
N CYS A 29 -20.56 -10.57 0.71
CA CYS A 29 -20.07 -10.47 2.08
C CYS A 29 -21.14 -10.77 3.13
N GLY A 30 -22.43 -10.62 2.79
CA GLY A 30 -23.54 -10.78 3.74
C GLY A 30 -23.43 -9.81 4.90
N ASP A 31 -23.45 -10.31 6.14
CA ASP A 31 -23.36 -9.49 7.36
C ASP A 31 -21.93 -8.97 7.65
N LYS A 32 -20.94 -9.31 6.80
CA LYS A 32 -19.55 -8.87 6.98
C LYS A 32 -19.33 -7.50 6.35
N MET A 33 -18.49 -6.71 7.00
CA MET A 33 -17.98 -5.47 6.42
C MET A 33 -16.96 -5.77 5.32
N LEU A 34 -17.18 -5.23 4.13
CA LEU A 34 -16.20 -5.25 3.05
C LEU A 34 -15.05 -4.30 3.38
N ILE A 35 -13.81 -4.78 3.31
CA ILE A 35 -12.61 -3.97 3.45
C ILE A 35 -11.86 -3.99 2.12
N ASP A 36 -11.71 -2.81 1.53
CA ASP A 36 -10.88 -2.63 0.35
C ASP A 36 -9.53 -2.02 0.74
N LYS A 37 -8.45 -2.70 0.37
CA LYS A 37 -7.08 -2.29 0.67
C LYS A 37 -6.25 -2.38 -0.60
N SER A 38 -6.01 -1.21 -1.20
CA SER A 38 -5.12 -1.08 -2.34
C SER A 38 -4.16 0.11 -2.14
N PRO A 39 -2.86 -0.14 -1.85
CA PRO A 39 -1.91 0.96 -1.62
C PRO A 39 -1.85 2.00 -2.75
N PRO A 40 -1.93 1.64 -4.05
CA PRO A 40 -1.89 2.61 -5.14
C PRO A 40 -2.99 3.67 -5.14
N TYR A 41 -4.12 3.46 -4.46
CA TYR A 41 -5.24 4.43 -4.45
C TYR A 41 -4.80 5.82 -3.98
N CYS A 42 -3.90 5.89 -3.00
CA CYS A 42 -3.44 7.17 -2.48
C CYS A 42 -2.56 7.97 -3.45
N MET A 43 -2.13 7.40 -4.58
CA MET A 43 -1.36 8.12 -5.58
C MET A 43 -2.23 9.00 -6.49
N ASP A 44 -3.54 8.76 -6.56
CA ASP A 44 -4.47 9.52 -7.39
C ASP A 44 -5.64 10.06 -6.56
N MET A 45 -5.70 11.38 -6.40
CA MET A 45 -6.80 12.06 -5.68
C MET A 45 -8.17 11.75 -6.29
N ARG A 46 -8.26 11.50 -7.60
CA ARG A 46 -9.53 11.14 -8.25
C ARG A 46 -10.04 9.80 -7.75
N THR A 47 -9.15 8.82 -7.57
CA THR A 47 -9.49 7.50 -7.02
C THR A 47 -9.98 7.62 -5.58
N LEU A 48 -9.34 8.45 -4.75
CA LEU A 48 -9.79 8.71 -3.39
C LEU A 48 -11.19 9.36 -3.35
N HIS A 49 -11.43 10.36 -4.20
CA HIS A 49 -12.74 11.02 -4.30
C HIS A 49 -13.82 10.12 -4.88
N TYR A 50 -13.47 9.21 -5.79
CA TYR A 50 -14.43 8.29 -6.38
C TYR A 50 -15.09 7.40 -5.32
N ALA A 51 -14.38 7.04 -4.25
CA ALA A 51 -14.98 6.32 -3.12
C ALA A 51 -16.10 7.12 -2.44
N GLU A 52 -15.98 8.45 -2.31
CA GLU A 52 -17.05 9.31 -1.77
C GLU A 52 -18.24 9.46 -2.73
N GLU A 53 -18.03 9.23 -4.04
CA GLU A 53 -19.10 9.27 -5.03
C GLU A 53 -19.94 7.99 -5.03
N ILE A 54 -19.31 6.83 -4.83
CA ILE A 54 -19.97 5.53 -5.00
C ILE A 54 -20.43 4.87 -3.68
N PHE A 55 -19.91 5.30 -2.53
CA PHE A 55 -20.27 4.77 -1.21
C PHE A 55 -20.96 5.81 -0.33
N ASP A 56 -21.95 5.38 0.47
CA ASP A 56 -22.53 6.21 1.52
C ASP A 56 -21.65 6.15 2.77
N LYS A 57 -21.02 7.29 3.12
CA LYS A 57 -20.18 7.49 4.31
C LYS A 57 -19.13 6.39 4.54
N PRO A 58 -18.24 6.11 3.56
CA PRO A 58 -17.16 5.16 3.78
C PRO A 58 -16.25 5.62 4.93
N LYS A 59 -15.70 4.64 5.66
CA LYS A 59 -14.70 4.83 6.71
C LYS A 59 -13.31 4.54 6.14
N TYR A 60 -12.33 5.34 6.54
CA TYR A 60 -10.97 5.29 6.03
C TYR A 60 -9.97 5.01 7.15
N ILE A 61 -9.16 3.97 6.96
CA ILE A 61 -7.99 3.70 7.78
C ILE A 61 -6.76 4.16 6.99
N LEU A 62 -6.13 5.23 7.45
CA LEU A 62 -4.97 5.85 6.79
C LEU A 62 -3.69 5.33 7.44
N LEU A 63 -3.12 4.27 6.85
CA LEU A 63 -1.87 3.67 7.29
C LEU A 63 -0.67 4.39 6.67
N TYR A 64 0.27 4.81 7.51
CA TYR A 64 1.51 5.45 7.08
C TYR A 64 2.71 4.85 7.81
N ARG A 65 3.88 4.95 7.17
CA ARG A 65 5.15 4.37 7.64
C ARG A 65 6.31 5.29 7.31
N HIS A 66 7.38 5.22 8.10
CA HIS A 66 8.58 6.03 7.93
C HIS A 66 9.11 5.96 6.48
N PRO A 67 9.46 7.11 5.85
CA PRO A 67 9.89 7.17 4.45
C PRO A 67 11.03 6.20 4.14
N TYR A 68 12.09 6.19 4.93
CA TYR A 68 13.24 5.31 4.69
C TYR A 68 12.86 3.82 4.65
N SER A 69 12.00 3.35 5.57
CA SER A 69 11.55 1.96 5.56
C SER A 69 10.69 1.62 4.35
N VAL A 70 9.85 2.54 3.88
CA VAL A 70 9.05 2.33 2.67
C VAL A 70 9.95 2.30 1.44
N MET A 71 10.83 3.28 1.29
CA MET A 71 11.76 3.37 0.15
C MET A 71 12.64 2.14 0.05
N GLU A 72 13.30 1.73 1.14
CA GLU A 72 14.15 0.53 1.17
C GLU A 72 13.35 -0.73 0.83
N SER A 73 12.14 -0.88 1.36
CA SER A 73 11.26 -2.01 1.05
C SER A 73 10.85 -2.05 -0.43
N MET A 74 10.52 -0.89 -1.01
CA MET A 74 10.14 -0.80 -2.42
C MET A 74 11.31 -1.13 -3.35
N LEU A 75 12.52 -0.68 -3.00
CA LEU A 75 13.74 -0.97 -3.75
C LEU A 75 14.11 -2.45 -3.70
N LYS A 76 13.99 -3.11 -2.54
CA LYS A 76 14.21 -4.57 -2.44
C LYS A 76 13.27 -5.36 -3.34
N LEU A 77 12.03 -4.88 -3.51
CA LEU A 77 11.03 -5.50 -4.38
C LEU A 77 11.08 -5.01 -5.84
N ARG A 78 12.06 -4.16 -6.18
CA ARG A 78 12.19 -3.54 -7.52
C ARG A 78 10.96 -2.79 -8.00
N LEU A 79 10.14 -2.27 -7.08
CA LEU A 79 8.95 -1.49 -7.41
C LEU A 79 9.31 -0.14 -8.04
N ASP A 80 10.55 0.32 -7.90
CA ASP A 80 11.08 1.46 -8.65
C ASP A 80 10.88 1.30 -10.16
N LYS A 81 11.11 0.11 -10.73
CA LYS A 81 10.93 -0.11 -12.17
C LYS A 81 9.46 0.03 -12.60
N LEU A 82 8.56 -0.52 -11.79
CA LEU A 82 7.11 -0.44 -12.00
C LEU A 82 6.65 1.03 -12.02
N PHE A 83 7.07 1.80 -11.03
CA PHE A 83 6.61 3.19 -10.89
C PHE A 83 7.38 4.18 -11.78
N SER A 84 8.62 3.88 -12.17
CA SER A 84 9.42 4.74 -13.04
C SER A 84 8.72 4.99 -14.38
N ARG A 85 8.21 3.91 -14.99
CA ARG A 85 7.49 4.00 -16.27
C ARG A 85 6.18 4.79 -16.15
N SER A 86 5.38 4.52 -15.11
CA SER A 86 4.06 5.14 -14.95
C SER A 86 4.13 6.60 -14.53
N LEU A 87 5.10 6.97 -13.68
CA LEU A 87 5.24 8.33 -13.15
C LEU A 87 6.09 9.24 -14.05
N PHE A 88 7.13 8.71 -14.68
CA PHE A 88 8.13 9.53 -15.39
C PHE A 88 8.20 9.26 -16.90
N MET A 89 7.43 8.29 -17.40
CA MET A 89 7.43 7.87 -18.82
C MET A 89 8.80 7.42 -19.34
N ARG A 90 9.73 7.05 -18.45
CA ARG A 90 11.08 6.60 -18.76
C ARG A 90 11.51 5.54 -17.75
N ASN A 91 12.52 4.74 -18.07
CA ASN A 91 13.00 3.66 -17.20
C ASN A 91 14.36 3.99 -16.55
N ASP A 92 15.00 5.10 -16.94
CA ASP A 92 16.32 5.55 -16.50
C ASP A 92 16.23 6.66 -15.43
N VAL A 93 15.23 6.57 -14.54
CA VAL A 93 15.15 7.42 -13.34
C VAL A 93 15.94 6.76 -12.22
N ASP A 94 16.62 7.57 -11.41
CA ASP A 94 17.20 7.09 -10.16
C ASP A 94 16.13 6.38 -9.32
N PRO A 95 16.34 5.10 -8.94
CA PRO A 95 15.40 4.35 -8.14
C PRO A 95 14.96 5.06 -6.86
N TRP A 96 15.87 5.78 -6.19
CA TRP A 96 15.57 6.53 -4.97
C TRP A 96 14.59 7.67 -5.22
N VAL A 97 14.76 8.40 -6.32
CA VAL A 97 13.84 9.46 -6.75
C VAL A 97 12.45 8.88 -7.02
N VAL A 98 12.37 7.69 -7.62
CA VAL A 98 11.08 7.05 -7.90
C VAL A 98 10.36 6.69 -6.61
N VAL A 99 11.00 5.95 -5.70
CA VAL A 99 10.35 5.49 -4.46
C VAL A 99 10.06 6.64 -3.50
N GLU A 100 10.90 7.68 -3.50
CA GLU A 100 10.62 8.93 -2.79
C GLU A 100 9.37 9.61 -3.33
N THR A 101 9.26 9.74 -4.66
CA THR A 101 8.11 10.35 -5.32
C THR A 101 6.83 9.60 -4.97
N VAL A 102 6.85 8.26 -5.00
CA VAL A 102 5.70 7.44 -4.60
C VAL A 102 5.29 7.73 -3.15
N TRP A 103 6.24 7.72 -2.21
CA TRP A 103 5.95 7.98 -0.80
C TRP A 103 5.39 9.40 -0.59
N ASN A 104 6.00 10.40 -1.23
CA ASN A 104 5.60 11.81 -1.13
C ASN A 104 4.18 12.03 -1.66
N ILE A 105 3.92 11.64 -2.91
CA ILE A 105 2.60 11.84 -3.54
C ILE A 105 1.51 11.16 -2.73
N SER A 106 1.75 9.90 -2.33
CA SER A 106 0.83 9.11 -1.53
C SER A 106 0.44 9.84 -0.23
N ASN A 107 1.42 10.21 0.58
CA ASN A 107 1.17 10.81 1.89
C ASN A 107 0.63 12.25 1.78
N ARG A 108 1.07 13.03 0.79
CA ARG A 108 0.51 14.36 0.50
C ARG A 108 -0.97 14.28 0.17
N ASN A 109 -1.34 13.32 -0.67
CA ASN A 109 -2.73 13.11 -1.06
C ASN A 109 -3.56 12.67 0.15
N LEU A 110 -3.08 11.73 0.97
CA LEU A 110 -3.77 11.32 2.20
C LEU A 110 -3.98 12.49 3.17
N LEU A 111 -2.96 13.31 3.40
CA LEU A 111 -3.07 14.52 4.23
C LEU A 111 -4.11 15.48 3.66
N THR A 112 -4.06 15.75 2.36
CA THR A 112 -5.01 16.64 1.68
C THR A 112 -6.44 16.12 1.74
N PHE A 113 -6.63 14.85 1.40
CA PHE A 113 -7.90 14.15 1.41
C PHE A 113 -8.52 14.13 2.81
N SER A 114 -7.74 13.80 3.84
CA SER A 114 -8.23 13.75 5.22
C SER A 114 -8.81 15.07 5.74
N ASN A 115 -8.37 16.22 5.19
CA ASN A 115 -8.91 17.53 5.55
C ASN A 115 -10.28 17.83 4.92
N GLN A 116 -10.69 17.02 3.94
CA GLN A 116 -11.94 17.18 3.20
C GLN A 116 -13.03 16.21 3.68
N ILE A 117 -12.66 15.27 4.55
CA ILE A 117 -13.51 14.20 5.06
C ILE A 117 -13.84 14.47 6.54
N ASP A 118 -15.04 14.08 6.96
CA ASP A 118 -15.44 14.15 8.37
C ASP A 118 -14.46 13.34 9.24
N LYS A 119 -14.00 13.94 10.34
CA LYS A 119 -12.94 13.35 11.19
C LYS A 119 -13.37 12.02 11.80
N GLU A 120 -14.67 11.83 12.02
CA GLU A 120 -15.28 10.62 12.53
C GLU A 120 -15.18 9.44 11.55
N ARG A 121 -14.88 9.70 10.27
CA ARG A 121 -14.70 8.69 9.22
C ARG A 121 -13.22 8.44 8.88
N ILE A 122 -12.28 9.06 9.59
CA ILE A 122 -10.84 8.92 9.37
C ILE A 122 -10.18 8.36 10.63
N HIS A 123 -9.42 7.29 10.46
CA HIS A 123 -8.57 6.74 11.52
C HIS A 123 -7.13 6.60 11.02
N TRP A 124 -6.21 7.38 11.58
CA TRP A 124 -4.79 7.30 11.24
C TRP A 124 -4.11 6.19 12.02
N VAL A 125 -3.29 5.40 11.31
CA VAL A 125 -2.49 4.32 11.91
C VAL A 125 -1.04 4.50 11.52
N ARG A 126 -0.19 4.73 12.52
CA ARG A 126 1.26 4.70 12.34
C ARG A 126 1.74 3.26 12.39
N PHE A 127 2.42 2.80 11.33
CA PHE A 127 2.90 1.43 11.24
C PHE A 127 3.80 1.04 12.42
N GLU A 128 4.69 1.95 12.85
CA GLU A 128 5.62 1.68 13.95
C GLU A 128 4.87 1.42 15.27
N ASP A 129 3.86 2.23 15.57
CA ASP A 129 3.02 2.05 16.76
C ASP A 129 2.20 0.76 16.66
N PHE A 130 1.69 0.45 15.47
CA PHE A 130 0.94 -0.78 15.20
C PHE A 130 1.75 -2.04 15.50
N VAL A 131 2.96 -2.16 14.95
CA VAL A 131 3.75 -3.39 15.16
C VAL A 131 4.31 -3.50 16.58
N GLN A 132 4.45 -2.38 17.30
CA GLN A 132 4.86 -2.38 18.71
C GLN A 132 3.70 -2.69 19.67
N ASN A 133 2.49 -2.21 19.38
CA ASN A 133 1.32 -2.32 20.24
C ASN A 133 0.08 -2.82 19.48
N PRO A 134 0.15 -4.00 18.81
CA PRO A 134 -0.87 -4.39 17.83
C PRO A 134 -2.25 -4.62 18.45
N GLU A 135 -2.31 -5.14 19.68
CA GLU A 135 -3.58 -5.36 20.40
C GLU A 135 -4.33 -4.03 20.61
N ALA A 136 -3.67 -3.04 21.18
CA ALA A 136 -4.28 -1.74 21.47
C ALA A 136 -4.71 -1.03 20.18
N ILE A 137 -3.89 -1.07 19.14
CA ILE A 137 -4.22 -0.45 17.85
C ILE A 137 -5.39 -1.18 17.18
N MET A 138 -5.44 -2.52 17.21
CA MET A 138 -6.57 -3.25 16.65
C MET A 138 -7.87 -3.06 17.44
N GLN A 139 -7.82 -2.94 18.77
CA GLN A 139 -8.99 -2.56 19.56
C GLN A 139 -9.55 -1.19 19.14
N ASN A 140 -8.67 -0.21 18.90
CA ASN A 140 -9.06 1.11 18.43
C ASN A 140 -9.66 1.07 17.01
N ILE A 141 -9.07 0.29 16.11
CA ILE A 141 -9.59 0.10 14.74
C ILE A 141 -10.97 -0.58 14.80
N CYS A 142 -11.13 -1.65 15.58
CA CYS A 142 -12.42 -2.33 15.77
C CYS A 142 -13.48 -1.36 16.32
N ALA A 143 -13.14 -0.56 17.33
CA ALA A 143 -14.04 0.45 17.88
C ALA A 143 -14.42 1.51 16.83
N PHE A 144 -13.45 2.00 16.03
CA PHE A 144 -13.69 2.94 14.95
C PHE A 144 -14.60 2.36 13.85
N LEU A 145 -14.40 1.09 13.48
CA LEU A 145 -15.23 0.38 12.52
C LEU A 145 -16.59 -0.05 13.10
N GLU A 146 -16.78 0.06 14.42
CA GLU A 146 -17.97 -0.41 15.15
C GLU A 146 -18.18 -1.94 15.03
N ILE A 147 -17.09 -2.70 15.04
CA ILE A 147 -17.10 -4.16 15.03
C ILE A 147 -16.53 -4.73 16.33
N PRO A 148 -16.95 -5.93 16.76
CA PRO A 148 -16.36 -6.60 17.92
C PRO A 148 -14.87 -6.87 17.70
N TYR A 149 -14.08 -6.69 18.76
CA TYR A 149 -12.69 -7.14 18.79
C TYR A 149 -12.62 -8.66 19.04
N GLU A 150 -11.77 -9.35 18.29
CA GLU A 150 -11.47 -10.77 18.47
C GLU A 150 -9.95 -10.99 18.47
N ASP A 151 -9.45 -11.84 19.37
CA ASP A 151 -8.01 -12.14 19.47
C ASP A 151 -7.41 -12.74 18.18
N THR A 152 -8.26 -13.36 17.35
CA THR A 152 -7.86 -13.95 16.06
C THR A 152 -7.31 -12.91 15.07
N ILE A 153 -7.59 -11.62 15.28
CA ILE A 153 -7.04 -10.53 14.49
C ILE A 153 -5.51 -10.43 14.66
N LEU A 154 -4.98 -10.82 15.83
CA LEU A 154 -3.55 -10.79 16.13
C LEU A 154 -2.79 -12.02 15.66
N THR A 155 -3.47 -12.98 15.04
CA THR A 155 -2.86 -14.21 14.50
C THR A 155 -2.99 -14.30 12.98
N PRO A 156 -2.51 -13.29 12.21
CA PRO A 156 -2.71 -13.24 10.76
C PRO A 156 -2.05 -14.41 10.00
N TYR A 157 -1.10 -15.13 10.62
CA TYR A 157 -0.38 -16.24 10.01
C TYR A 157 -0.98 -17.63 10.33
N ASP A 158 -1.98 -17.71 11.20
CA ASP A 158 -2.59 -18.99 11.58
C ASP A 158 -3.62 -19.44 10.52
N GLY A 159 -3.25 -20.45 9.73
CA GLY A 159 -4.16 -21.20 8.87
C GLY A 159 -4.72 -20.46 7.64
N LYS A 160 -4.17 -19.30 7.27
CA LYS A 160 -4.68 -18.46 6.15
C LYS A 160 -3.60 -17.81 5.28
N LYS A 161 -2.38 -18.36 5.25
CA LYS A 161 -1.27 -17.80 4.46
C LYS A 161 -1.61 -17.62 2.98
N GLU A 162 -2.36 -18.54 2.36
CA GLU A 162 -2.74 -18.41 0.95
C GLU A 162 -3.71 -17.25 0.67
N ARG A 163 -4.50 -16.81 1.65
CA ARG A 163 -5.46 -15.70 1.50
C ARG A 163 -4.79 -14.32 1.52
N MET A 164 -3.52 -14.25 1.93
CA MET A 164 -2.77 -13.00 2.04
C MET A 164 -1.95 -12.66 0.78
N ILE A 165 -1.85 -13.58 -0.18
CA ILE A 165 -0.99 -13.46 -1.38
C ILE A 165 -1.75 -12.93 -2.59
N SER A 166 -3.08 -12.83 -2.57
CA SER A 166 -3.85 -12.42 -3.75
C SER A 166 -3.69 -10.91 -4.04
N GLY A 167 -3.15 -10.56 -5.22
CA GLY A 167 -2.98 -9.19 -5.73
C GLY A 167 -1.58 -8.59 -5.50
N LEU A 168 -1.46 -7.26 -5.51
CA LEU A 168 -0.22 -6.50 -5.16
C LEU A 168 0.13 -6.60 -3.65
N GLY A 169 -0.11 -7.74 -3.01
CA GLY A 169 0.27 -8.01 -1.63
C GLY A 169 1.78 -8.01 -1.43
N ASP A 170 2.24 -7.94 -0.18
CA ASP A 170 3.67 -8.05 0.13
C ASP A 170 4.12 -9.51 -0.04
N PRO A 171 4.99 -9.85 -1.00
CA PRO A 171 5.48 -11.23 -1.18
C PRO A 171 6.26 -11.71 0.05
N ASN A 172 6.78 -10.80 0.87
CA ASN A 172 7.48 -11.13 2.12
C ASN A 172 6.54 -11.57 3.23
N ILE A 173 5.21 -11.44 3.08
CA ILE A 173 4.28 -11.82 4.14
C ILE A 173 4.44 -13.29 4.54
N LEU A 174 4.87 -14.15 3.62
CA LEU A 174 5.14 -15.57 3.89
C LEU A 174 6.42 -15.84 4.68
N LEU A 175 7.36 -14.89 4.68
CA LEU A 175 8.62 -14.97 5.42
C LEU A 175 8.43 -14.68 6.91
N HIS A 176 7.27 -14.14 7.28
CA HIS A 176 6.91 -13.84 8.65
C HIS A 176 5.96 -14.92 9.22
N ASN A 177 6.00 -15.08 10.54
CA ASN A 177 5.11 -15.97 11.29
C ASN A 177 4.40 -15.29 12.46
N LYS A 178 4.67 -14.00 12.67
CA LYS A 178 4.06 -13.14 13.69
C LYS A 178 4.24 -11.67 13.31
N ILE A 179 3.45 -10.80 13.92
CA ILE A 179 3.68 -9.34 13.88
C ILE A 179 5.04 -9.08 14.55
N ASP A 180 5.99 -8.51 13.79
CA ASP A 180 7.36 -8.30 14.28
C ASP A 180 7.57 -6.85 14.73
N PRO A 181 7.64 -6.57 16.05
CA PRO A 181 7.86 -5.22 16.56
C PRO A 181 9.21 -4.64 16.14
N LYS A 182 10.19 -5.47 15.74
CA LYS A 182 11.50 -5.00 15.29
C LYS A 182 11.41 -4.17 14.01
N LEU A 183 10.36 -4.37 13.19
CA LEU A 183 10.15 -3.64 11.95
C LEU A 183 9.84 -2.14 12.17
N ALA A 184 9.47 -1.75 13.39
CA ALA A 184 9.22 -0.35 13.74
C ALA A 184 10.47 0.53 13.68
N ASP A 185 11.64 -0.03 14.00
CA ASP A 185 12.88 0.74 14.18
C ASP A 185 13.89 0.54 13.04
N VAL A 186 13.53 -0.22 12.00
CA VAL A 186 14.43 -0.51 10.86
C VAL A 186 14.93 0.77 10.19
N TRP A 187 14.07 1.80 10.08
CA TRP A 187 14.43 3.09 9.49
C TRP A 187 15.65 3.76 10.12
N LYS A 188 15.92 3.53 11.41
CA LYS A 188 17.06 4.12 12.13
C LYS A 188 18.41 3.66 11.60
N ASN A 189 18.45 2.49 10.96
CA ASN A 189 19.67 1.88 10.43
C ASN A 189 19.77 1.99 8.90
N ILE A 190 18.74 2.51 8.23
CA ILE A 190 18.75 2.68 6.77
C ILE A 190 19.57 3.93 6.43
N LYS A 191 20.52 3.74 5.51
CA LYS A 191 21.29 4.83 4.91
C LYS A 191 20.76 5.09 3.51
N ILE A 192 20.44 6.34 3.23
CA ILE A 192 20.03 6.78 1.89
C ILE A 192 21.18 7.57 1.25
N PRO A 193 21.32 7.54 -0.09
CA PRO A 193 22.49 8.09 -0.77
C PRO A 193 22.52 9.62 -0.84
N HIS A 194 21.37 10.28 -0.67
CA HIS A 194 21.23 11.73 -0.71
C HIS A 194 20.13 12.19 0.25
N SER A 195 20.06 13.50 0.53
CA SER A 195 18.93 14.08 1.27
C SER A 195 17.62 13.89 0.51
N LEU A 196 16.53 13.70 1.25
CA LEU A 196 15.19 13.78 0.66
C LEU A 196 14.89 15.20 0.19
N ASP A 197 14.01 15.33 -0.79
CA ASP A 197 13.48 16.60 -1.26
C ASP A 197 12.79 17.36 -0.11
N GLU A 198 12.88 18.70 -0.15
CA GLU A 198 12.30 19.56 0.89
C GLU A 198 10.80 19.31 1.08
N SER A 199 10.06 19.01 0.01
CA SER A 199 8.64 18.69 0.10
C SER A 199 8.39 17.36 0.81
N THR A 200 9.27 16.37 0.61
CA THR A 200 9.21 15.07 1.30
C THR A 200 9.53 15.25 2.78
N MET A 201 10.56 16.03 3.11
CA MET A 201 10.93 16.35 4.49
C MET A 201 9.79 17.06 5.24
N ALA A 202 9.11 18.00 4.58
CA ALA A 202 7.96 18.70 5.16
C ALA A 202 6.80 17.76 5.50
N ILE A 203 6.48 16.82 4.60
CA ILE A 203 5.44 15.80 4.84
C ILE A 203 5.85 14.86 5.98
N ALA A 204 7.11 14.40 6.00
CA ALA A 204 7.63 13.55 7.07
C ALA A 204 7.51 14.25 8.44
N ALA A 205 7.89 15.52 8.52
CA ALA A 205 7.75 16.32 9.73
C ALA A 205 6.28 16.48 10.15
N GLN A 206 5.37 16.73 9.19
CA GLN A 206 3.93 16.83 9.47
C GLN A 206 3.34 15.51 10.00
N LEU A 207 3.85 14.36 9.55
CA LEU A 207 3.48 13.03 10.04
C LEU A 207 4.22 12.62 11.34
N GLY A 208 5.08 13.49 11.88
CA GLY A 208 5.81 13.25 13.12
C GLY A 208 6.99 12.29 12.99
N TYR A 209 7.62 12.24 11.81
CA TYR A 209 8.86 11.51 11.60
C TYR A 209 10.09 12.41 11.73
N GLU A 210 11.08 11.88 12.44
CA GLU A 210 12.44 12.43 12.46
C GLU A 210 13.24 11.81 11.31
N LEU A 211 14.04 12.60 10.62
CA LEU A 211 14.91 12.11 9.55
C LEU A 211 16.36 12.12 10.05
N PRO A 212 17.01 10.93 10.14
CA PRO A 212 18.43 10.85 10.45
C PRO A 212 19.27 11.65 9.43
N GLU A 213 20.38 12.23 9.90
CA GLU A 213 21.35 12.89 9.03
C GLU A 213 21.84 11.94 7.93
N VAL A 214 21.97 12.48 6.72
CA VAL A 214 22.42 11.74 5.54
C VAL A 214 23.89 11.37 5.74
N GLY A 215 24.19 10.07 5.68
CA GLY A 215 25.58 9.60 5.63
C GLY A 215 26.24 10.06 4.33
N GLU A 216 27.58 10.13 4.29
CA GLU A 216 28.33 10.48 3.08
C GLU A 216 27.80 9.74 1.82
N GLU A 217 27.80 10.43 0.67
CA GLU A 217 27.39 9.88 -0.63
C GLU A 217 27.96 8.47 -0.83
N GLN A 218 27.09 7.46 -0.79
CA GLN A 218 27.45 6.08 -1.11
C GLN A 218 26.69 5.69 -2.37
N SER A 219 27.43 5.17 -3.35
CA SER A 219 26.83 4.46 -4.49
C SER A 219 25.86 3.41 -3.97
N ILE A 220 24.72 3.23 -4.66
CA ILE A 220 23.72 2.21 -4.32
C ILE A 220 24.45 0.90 -4.02
N ASP A 221 24.27 0.38 -2.80
CA ASP A 221 24.82 -0.93 -2.47
C ASP A 221 24.09 -1.96 -3.33
N ASP A 222 24.80 -2.55 -4.29
CA ASP A 222 24.30 -3.63 -5.15
C ASP A 222 23.67 -4.76 -4.31
N SER A 223 24.04 -4.90 -3.03
CA SER A 223 23.43 -5.85 -2.11
C SER A 223 21.93 -5.57 -1.86
N ILE A 224 21.49 -4.30 -1.78
CA ILE A 224 20.08 -3.90 -1.63
C ILE A 224 19.27 -4.28 -2.88
N LEU A 225 19.86 -4.11 -4.06
CA LEU A 225 19.24 -4.48 -5.34
C LEU A 225 19.26 -6.00 -5.59
N SER A 226 20.11 -6.75 -4.87
CA SER A 226 20.30 -8.20 -5.05
C SER A 226 19.38 -9.08 -4.19
N SER A 227 18.73 -8.52 -3.17
CA SER A 227 17.85 -9.30 -2.29
C SER A 227 16.44 -9.38 -2.88
N MET A 228 16.16 -10.54 -3.50
CA MET A 228 14.98 -10.91 -4.30
C MET A 228 15.08 -10.53 -5.79
N ASN A 229 15.79 -11.39 -6.54
CA ASN A 229 15.66 -11.47 -7.98
C ASN A 229 14.26 -12.01 -8.34
N LEU A 230 13.24 -11.16 -8.27
CA LEU A 230 12.23 -11.23 -9.32
C LEU A 230 12.93 -10.68 -10.56
N SER A 231 13.12 -11.55 -11.55
CA SER A 231 13.68 -11.16 -12.83
C SER A 231 12.86 -9.99 -13.41
N GLU A 232 13.48 -9.16 -14.25
CA GLU A 232 12.75 -8.12 -14.99
C GLU A 232 11.53 -8.69 -15.69
N ASP A 233 11.65 -9.93 -16.18
CA ASP A 233 10.57 -10.70 -16.80
C ASP A 233 9.49 -11.15 -15.80
N GLU A 234 9.81 -11.46 -14.54
CA GLU A 234 8.79 -11.83 -13.53
C GLU A 234 8.02 -10.60 -13.05
N VAL A 235 8.71 -9.48 -12.82
CA VAL A 235 8.04 -8.20 -12.49
C VAL A 235 7.20 -7.75 -13.68
N ALA A 236 7.75 -7.81 -14.90
CA ALA A 236 7.06 -7.47 -16.13
C ALA A 236 5.92 -8.43 -16.46
N ASN A 237 6.02 -9.74 -16.19
CA ASN A 237 4.92 -10.69 -16.40
C ASN A 237 3.81 -10.53 -15.36
N THR A 238 4.14 -10.26 -14.09
CA THR A 238 3.14 -9.90 -13.08
C THR A 238 2.41 -8.63 -13.49
N LEU A 239 3.12 -7.70 -14.14
CA LEU A 239 2.62 -6.46 -14.69
C LEU A 239 1.85 -6.62 -15.99
N ASP A 240 2.30 -7.45 -16.92
CA ASP A 240 1.64 -7.73 -18.18
C ASP A 240 0.37 -8.54 -17.89
N GLU A 241 0.36 -9.46 -16.93
CA GLU A 241 -0.90 -10.01 -16.41
C GLU A 241 -1.84 -8.91 -15.88
N LEU A 242 -1.33 -7.89 -15.17
CA LEU A 242 -2.14 -6.77 -14.64
C LEU A 242 -2.48 -5.64 -15.66
N ILE A 243 -1.69 -5.48 -16.73
CA ILE A 243 -1.78 -4.39 -17.73
C ILE A 243 -2.31 -4.90 -19.07
N SER A 244 -1.98 -6.11 -19.51
CA SER A 244 -2.60 -6.74 -20.68
C SER A 244 -4.07 -7.07 -20.43
N GLU A 245 -4.48 -7.20 -19.16
CA GLU A 245 -5.88 -7.09 -18.69
C GLU A 245 -6.53 -5.72 -18.97
N ASN A 246 -5.81 -4.73 -19.52
CA ASN A 246 -6.33 -3.42 -19.93
C ASN A 246 -5.97 -3.02 -21.38
N ALA A 247 -5.34 -3.91 -22.17
CA ALA A 247 -4.79 -3.52 -23.48
C ALA A 247 -5.26 -4.37 -24.68
N ASP A 248 -5.91 -5.50 -24.46
CA ASP A 248 -6.63 -6.21 -25.53
C ASP A 248 -8.09 -5.76 -25.60
N GLU A 249 -8.31 -4.51 -25.99
CA GLU A 249 -9.47 -4.15 -26.83
C GLU A 249 -9.28 -2.75 -27.43
N LYS A 250 -8.88 -2.75 -28.71
CA LYS A 250 -9.08 -1.67 -29.65
C LYS A 250 -10.05 -2.12 -30.72
#